data_AF-A0A9N9HBD8-F1
#
_entry.id   AF-A0A9N9HBD8-F1
#
_cell.length_a   1.000
_cell.length_b   1.000
_cell.length_c   1.000
_cell.angle_alpha   90.00
_cell.angle_beta   90.00
_cell.angle_gamma   90.00
#
_symmetry.space_group_name_H-M   'P 1'
#
loop_
_entity.id
_entity.type
_entity.pdbx_description
1 polymer ?
#
loop_
_entity_poly.entity_id
_entity_poly.type
_entity_poly.pdbx_seq_one_letter_code
_entity_poly.pdbx_strand_id
1 'polypeptide(L)'
;DRTVSTFYDYPSFLKELNFTNLLATFNKYESFTKINAILRMLTKRGVRLESFIIDNIDAKNDRLYGSWVAAEYASILSSLVFVRIHTPFQKNNVVKSLTKNCTKLSHLDINLYVDRVENLLSSLQELISVQTCPLSLRLMFAKRPGKRLVEILRSHRERFKHLELVKWDFN
;
A
#
# COMPACT_ATOMS: atom_id res chain seq x y z
N ASP A 1 37.39 -26.16 1.34
CA ASP A 1 36.87 -25.02 0.54
C ASP A 1 36.07 -25.49 -0.66
N ARG A 2 34.74 -25.45 -0.56
CA ARG A 2 33.84 -25.50 -1.70
C ARG A 2 32.93 -24.29 -1.60
N THR A 3 33.27 -23.25 -2.35
CA THR A 3 32.44 -22.08 -2.59
C THR A 3 31.21 -22.50 -3.40
N VAL A 4 30.20 -23.01 -2.70
CA VAL A 4 28.84 -23.04 -3.23
C VAL A 4 28.37 -21.60 -3.25
N SER A 5 28.45 -20.96 -4.42
CA SER A 5 27.74 -19.70 -4.68
C SER A 5 26.26 -19.99 -4.47
N THR A 6 25.78 -19.69 -3.27
CA THR A 6 24.39 -19.79 -2.93
C THR A 6 23.70 -18.59 -3.55
N PHE A 7 22.82 -18.84 -4.52
CA PHE A 7 21.71 -17.98 -4.99
C PHE A 7 20.81 -17.42 -3.85
N TYR A 8 21.27 -17.39 -2.60
CA TYR A 8 20.50 -17.24 -1.37
C TYR A 8 20.41 -15.81 -0.86
N ASP A 9 21.13 -14.85 -1.43
CA ASP A 9 20.95 -13.42 -1.12
C ASP A 9 19.82 -12.77 -1.93
N TYR A 10 19.15 -13.52 -2.83
CA TYR A 10 18.22 -12.95 -3.80
C TYR A 10 17.08 -12.09 -3.24
N PRO A 11 16.46 -12.41 -2.09
CA PRO A 11 15.39 -11.55 -1.56
C PRO A 11 15.88 -10.41 -0.66
N SER A 12 17.12 -10.43 -0.14
CA SER A 12 17.58 -9.35 0.78
C SER A 12 17.78 -8.01 0.09
N PHE A 13 18.02 -8.02 -1.23
CA PHE A 13 18.07 -6.81 -2.06
C PHE A 13 16.70 -6.38 -2.61
N LEU A 14 15.64 -7.16 -2.38
CA LEU A 14 14.32 -6.83 -2.90
C LEU A 14 13.80 -5.58 -2.21
N LYS A 15 13.84 -4.46 -2.92
CA LYS A 15 13.33 -3.15 -2.47
C LYS A 15 11.94 -2.85 -3.00
N GLU A 16 11.53 -3.49 -4.09
CA GLU A 16 10.23 -3.25 -4.71
C GLU A 16 9.44 -4.55 -4.80
N LEU A 17 8.16 -4.47 -4.46
CA LEU A 17 7.20 -5.54 -4.70
C LEU A 17 6.02 -5.01 -5.52
N ASN A 18 5.97 -5.42 -6.80
CA ASN A 18 4.76 -5.31 -7.59
C ASN A 18 3.88 -6.54 -7.28
N PHE A 19 2.88 -6.33 -6.43
CA PHE A 19 1.98 -7.36 -5.94
C PHE A 19 1.01 -7.83 -7.03
N THR A 20 0.67 -6.96 -7.99
CA THR A 20 -0.15 -7.32 -9.16
C THR A 20 0.56 -8.36 -10.03
N ASN A 21 1.84 -8.16 -10.32
CA ASN A 21 2.65 -9.12 -11.08
C ASN A 21 2.81 -10.44 -10.31
N LEU A 22 3.01 -10.35 -8.99
CA LEU A 22 3.09 -11.54 -8.14
C LEU A 22 1.79 -12.36 -8.19
N LEU A 23 0.64 -11.69 -8.16
CA LEU A 23 -0.66 -12.34 -8.30
C LEU A 23 -0.85 -12.98 -9.67
N ALA A 24 -0.47 -12.28 -10.74
CA ALA A 24 -0.58 -12.78 -12.11
C ALA A 24 0.29 -14.02 -12.37
N THR A 25 1.34 -14.23 -11.57
CA THR A 25 2.22 -15.41 -11.66
C THR A 25 1.51 -16.71 -11.26
N PHE A 26 0.46 -16.64 -10.45
CA PHE A 26 -0.22 -17.82 -9.91
C PHE A 26 -1.66 -17.93 -10.39
N ASN A 27 -2.09 -19.15 -10.70
CA ASN A 27 -3.49 -19.46 -10.96
C ASN A 27 -4.38 -19.13 -9.74
N LYS A 28 -5.61 -18.65 -9.99
CA LYS A 28 -6.53 -18.08 -8.97
C LYS A 28 -6.71 -18.94 -7.72
N TYR A 29 -6.66 -20.27 -7.85
CA TYR A 29 -6.90 -21.22 -6.77
C TYR A 29 -5.71 -21.38 -5.81
N GLU A 30 -4.47 -21.18 -6.28
CA GLU A 30 -3.26 -21.36 -5.46
C GLU A 30 -2.62 -20.03 -5.05
N SER A 31 -3.05 -18.91 -5.65
CA SER A 31 -2.45 -17.58 -5.42
C SER A 31 -2.38 -17.23 -3.94
N PHE A 32 -3.39 -17.53 -3.14
CA PHE A 32 -3.39 -17.17 -1.71
C PHE A 32 -2.26 -17.87 -0.95
N THR A 33 -2.19 -19.20 -1.05
CA THR A 33 -1.20 -20.01 -0.33
C THR A 33 0.22 -19.67 -0.79
N LYS A 34 0.43 -19.51 -2.11
CA LYS A 34 1.74 -19.20 -2.68
C LYS A 34 2.21 -17.79 -2.31
N ILE A 35 1.34 -16.79 -2.38
CA ILE A 35 1.67 -15.41 -1.97
C ILE A 35 1.96 -15.37 -0.47
N ASN A 36 1.15 -16.02 0.35
CA ASN A 36 1.36 -16.08 1.78
C ASN A 36 2.72 -16.72 2.12
N ALA A 37 3.10 -17.79 1.42
CA ALA A 37 4.42 -18.41 1.58
C ALA A 37 5.56 -17.46 1.19
N ILE A 38 5.40 -16.69 0.10
CA ILE A 38 6.39 -15.70 -0.34
C ILE A 38 6.53 -14.57 0.66
N LEU A 39 5.43 -13.96 1.10
CA LEU A 39 5.46 -12.89 2.11
C LEU A 39 6.11 -13.38 3.41
N ARG A 40 5.79 -14.58 3.87
CA ARG A 40 6.45 -15.21 5.03
C ARG A 40 7.95 -15.42 4.83
N MET A 41 8.35 -15.86 3.63
CA MET A 41 9.76 -16.03 3.30
C MET A 41 10.49 -14.69 3.33
N LEU A 42 9.93 -13.63 2.73
CA LEU A 42 10.49 -12.29 2.73
C LEU A 42 10.62 -11.76 4.17
N THR A 43 9.57 -11.89 4.99
CA THR A 43 9.62 -11.52 6.41
C THR A 43 10.71 -12.27 7.17
N LYS A 44 10.80 -13.60 7.03
CA LYS A 44 11.81 -14.42 7.73
C LYS A 44 13.24 -14.05 7.34
N ARG A 45 13.44 -13.60 6.11
CA ARG A 45 14.75 -13.16 5.61
C ARG A 45 15.06 -11.70 5.93
N GLY A 46 14.20 -11.02 6.69
CA GLY A 46 14.43 -9.63 7.11
C GLY A 46 14.35 -8.63 5.95
N VAL A 47 13.64 -8.97 4.87
CA VAL A 47 13.44 -8.07 3.73
C VAL A 47 12.68 -6.82 4.18
N ARG A 48 13.07 -5.68 3.62
CA ARG A 48 12.52 -4.36 3.93
C ARG A 48 12.23 -3.65 2.62
N LEU A 49 10.96 -3.58 2.25
CA LEU A 49 10.54 -2.97 0.99
C LEU A 49 10.61 -1.44 1.10
N GLU A 50 11.08 -0.80 0.04
CA GLU A 50 11.04 0.64 -0.16
C GLU A 50 9.83 1.04 -1.03
N SER A 51 9.44 0.15 -1.96
CA SER A 51 8.34 0.36 -2.92
C SER A 51 7.33 -0.79 -2.89
N PHE A 52 6.05 -0.45 -2.88
CA PHE A 52 4.95 -1.41 -2.97
C PHE A 52 3.89 -0.96 -3.96
N ILE A 53 3.57 -1.82 -4.92
CA ILE A 53 2.70 -1.48 -6.07
C ILE A 53 1.59 -2.52 -6.20
N ILE A 54 0.35 -2.02 -6.26
CA ILE A 54 -0.84 -2.76 -6.68
C ILE A 54 -1.49 -1.97 -7.81
N ASP A 55 -1.30 -2.40 -9.04
CA ASP A 55 -1.96 -1.81 -10.21
C ASP A 55 -3.45 -2.18 -10.28
N ASN A 56 -4.22 -1.51 -11.15
CA ASN A 56 -5.65 -1.76 -11.32
C ASN A 56 -5.91 -3.18 -11.86
N ILE A 57 -6.75 -3.93 -11.15
CA ILE A 57 -7.09 -5.32 -11.45
C ILE A 57 -8.54 -5.56 -11.05
N ASP A 58 -9.17 -6.52 -11.73
CA ASP A 58 -10.58 -6.84 -11.50
C ASP A 58 -10.87 -7.06 -10.00
N ALA A 59 -11.88 -6.34 -9.50
CA ALA A 59 -12.33 -6.28 -8.10
C ALA A 59 -12.82 -7.63 -7.51
N LYS A 60 -12.63 -8.74 -8.21
CA LYS A 60 -13.21 -10.04 -7.85
C LYS A 60 -12.43 -10.77 -6.73
N ASN A 61 -11.37 -10.17 -6.17
CA ASN A 61 -10.42 -10.86 -5.28
C ASN A 61 -9.94 -10.02 -4.06
N ASP A 62 -10.79 -9.16 -3.49
CA ASP A 62 -10.49 -8.31 -2.31
C ASP A 62 -9.75 -9.01 -1.16
N ARG A 63 -10.05 -10.28 -0.90
CA ARG A 63 -9.39 -11.06 0.17
C ARG A 63 -7.92 -11.35 -0.12
N LEU A 64 -7.55 -11.57 -1.38
CA LEU A 64 -6.16 -11.77 -1.80
C LEU A 64 -5.39 -10.44 -1.73
N TYR A 65 -6.02 -9.35 -2.18
CA TYR A 65 -5.43 -8.01 -2.17
C TYR A 65 -5.20 -7.48 -0.76
N GLY A 66 -5.96 -7.92 0.24
CA GLY A 66 -5.74 -7.54 1.65
C GLY A 66 -4.76 -8.43 2.41
N SER A 67 -4.20 -9.50 1.82
CA SER A 67 -3.38 -10.46 2.56
C SER A 67 -2.08 -9.86 3.11
N TRP A 68 -1.50 -8.89 2.41
CA TRP A 68 -0.25 -8.23 2.80
C TRP A 68 -0.41 -7.30 4.02
N VAL A 69 -1.63 -6.91 4.40
CA VAL A 69 -1.86 -6.06 5.57
C VAL A 69 -1.86 -6.82 6.90
N ALA A 70 -1.65 -8.14 6.88
CA ALA A 70 -1.58 -8.94 8.09
C ALA A 70 -0.41 -8.51 8.98
N ALA A 71 -0.61 -8.54 10.30
CA ALA A 71 0.38 -8.10 11.28
C ALA A 71 1.71 -8.87 11.20
N GLU A 72 1.69 -10.13 10.75
CA GLU A 72 2.89 -10.94 10.53
C GLU A 72 3.82 -10.38 9.43
N TYR A 73 3.33 -9.45 8.59
CA TYR A 73 4.08 -8.79 7.53
C TYR A 73 4.45 -7.34 7.86
N ALA A 74 4.23 -6.88 9.09
CA ALA A 74 4.53 -5.50 9.48
C ALA A 74 5.99 -5.08 9.21
N SER A 75 6.95 -5.99 9.42
CA SER A 75 8.38 -5.69 9.24
C SER A 75 8.76 -5.38 7.80
N ILE A 76 8.18 -6.10 6.82
CA ILE A 76 8.48 -5.86 5.39
C ILE A 76 7.97 -4.50 4.91
N LEU A 77 6.91 -3.98 5.55
CA LEU A 77 6.31 -2.68 5.23
C LEU A 77 6.98 -1.50 5.94
N SER A 78 7.77 -1.77 6.99
CA SER A 78 8.29 -0.74 7.90
C SER A 78 9.20 0.31 7.27
N SER A 79 9.80 -0.02 6.13
CA SER A 79 10.72 0.82 5.37
C SER A 79 10.10 1.45 4.13
N LEU A 80 8.79 1.30 3.93
CA LEU A 80 8.15 1.81 2.72
C LEU A 80 8.29 3.33 2.62
N VAL A 81 8.69 3.75 1.43
CA VAL A 81 8.84 5.15 1.03
C VAL A 81 7.86 5.47 -0.10
N PHE A 82 7.59 4.49 -0.98
CA PHE A 82 6.71 4.61 -2.13
C PHE A 82 5.60 3.56 -2.08
N VAL A 83 4.36 4.02 -2.18
CA VAL A 83 3.18 3.14 -2.27
C VAL A 83 2.27 3.61 -3.39
N ARG A 84 1.94 2.70 -4.30
CA ARG A 84 0.91 2.91 -5.33
C ARG A 84 -0.13 1.80 -5.26
N ILE A 85 -1.39 2.17 -5.14
CA ILE A 85 -2.49 1.24 -4.95
C ILE A 85 -3.68 1.70 -5.81
N HIS A 86 -3.80 1.14 -7.01
CA HIS A 86 -4.79 1.54 -8.00
C HIS A 86 -5.99 0.60 -8.15
N THR A 87 -5.99 -0.54 -7.45
CA THR A 87 -7.16 -1.42 -7.41
C THR A 87 -8.22 -0.88 -6.45
N PRO A 88 -9.52 -1.01 -6.76
CA PRO A 88 -10.59 -0.66 -5.82
C PRO A 88 -10.56 -1.61 -4.62
N PHE A 89 -10.41 -1.06 -3.41
CA PHE A 89 -10.61 -1.80 -2.16
C PHE A 89 -11.92 -1.37 -1.52
N GLN A 90 -12.84 -2.30 -1.31
CA GLN A 90 -14.03 -2.02 -0.51
C GLN A 90 -13.71 -1.90 0.99
N LYS A 91 -12.54 -2.41 1.43
CA LYS A 91 -12.13 -2.45 2.85
C LYS A 91 -11.04 -1.40 3.15
N ASN A 92 -11.29 -0.61 4.19
CA ASN A 92 -10.47 0.53 4.63
C ASN A 92 -9.22 0.18 5.47
N ASN A 93 -8.90 -1.11 5.64
CA ASN A 93 -7.76 -1.50 6.49
C ASN A 93 -6.40 -1.15 5.88
N VAL A 94 -6.33 -0.88 4.57
CA VAL A 94 -5.08 -0.47 3.89
C VAL A 94 -4.50 0.79 4.52
N VAL A 95 -5.29 1.86 4.61
CA VAL A 95 -4.82 3.13 5.21
C VAL A 95 -4.40 2.92 6.66
N LYS A 96 -5.20 2.21 7.47
CA LYS A 96 -4.83 1.88 8.85
C LYS A 96 -3.52 1.10 8.97
N SER A 97 -3.29 0.17 8.04
CA SER A 97 -2.07 -0.67 8.04
C SER A 97 -0.85 0.12 7.60
N LEU A 98 -1.01 1.03 6.64
CA LEU A 98 0.04 1.98 6.29
C LEU A 98 0.34 2.90 7.48
N THR A 99 -0.67 3.43 8.16
CA THR A 99 -0.49 4.27 9.35
C THR A 99 0.29 3.55 10.46
N LYS A 100 -0.06 2.30 10.73
CA LYS A 100 0.57 1.52 11.80
C LYS A 100 2.03 1.16 11.49
N ASN A 101 2.34 0.88 10.24
CA ASN A 101 3.62 0.28 9.87
C ASN A 101 4.56 1.23 9.15
N CYS A 102 4.08 2.31 8.53
CA CYS A 102 4.86 3.15 7.62
C CYS A 102 4.89 4.60 8.13
N THR A 103 6.08 5.06 8.54
CA THR A 103 6.31 6.45 9.04
C THR A 103 7.21 7.27 8.13
N LYS A 104 7.66 6.71 7.00
CA LYS A 104 8.62 7.29 6.06
C LYS A 104 8.08 7.41 4.64
N LEU A 105 6.76 7.35 4.46
CA LEU A 105 6.17 7.48 3.13
C LEU A 105 6.42 8.89 2.59
N SER A 106 7.17 8.97 1.48
CA SER A 106 7.31 10.20 0.71
C SER A 106 6.36 10.23 -0.48
N HIS A 107 5.83 9.08 -0.91
CA HIS A 107 4.87 8.98 -2.00
C HIS A 107 3.76 7.98 -1.67
N LEU A 108 2.52 8.45 -1.77
CA LEU A 108 1.31 7.63 -1.66
C LEU A 108 0.32 8.02 -2.75
N ASP A 109 0.06 7.09 -3.65
CA ASP A 109 -0.95 7.21 -4.70
C ASP A 109 -1.98 6.09 -4.54
N ILE A 110 -3.20 6.43 -4.12
CA ILE A 110 -4.23 5.45 -3.82
C ILE A 110 -5.59 5.79 -4.43
N ASN A 111 -6.19 4.78 -5.05
CA ASN A 111 -7.56 4.82 -5.52
C ASN A 111 -8.50 4.42 -4.36
N LEU A 112 -9.21 5.39 -3.82
CA LEU A 112 -10.15 5.24 -2.72
C LEU A 112 -11.53 4.88 -3.27
N TYR A 113 -11.85 3.59 -3.24
CA TYR A 113 -13.18 3.06 -3.57
C TYR A 113 -14.03 2.93 -2.30
N VAL A 114 -14.34 4.06 -1.66
CA VAL A 114 -15.09 4.07 -0.39
C VAL A 114 -16.43 4.76 -0.60
N ASP A 115 -17.53 4.04 -0.33
CA ASP A 115 -18.89 4.59 -0.41
C ASP A 115 -19.17 5.69 0.63
N ARG A 116 -18.41 5.69 1.74
CA ARG A 116 -18.46 6.67 2.83
C ARG A 116 -17.07 7.14 3.24
N VAL A 117 -16.64 8.25 2.67
CA VAL A 117 -15.33 8.87 2.93
C VAL A 117 -15.13 9.19 4.41
N GLU A 118 -16.21 9.41 5.17
CA GLU A 118 -16.19 9.74 6.60
C GLU A 118 -15.44 8.69 7.44
N ASN A 119 -15.60 7.41 7.11
CA ASN A 119 -14.95 6.30 7.83
C ASN A 119 -13.43 6.23 7.58
N LEU A 120 -12.95 6.96 6.57
CA LEU A 120 -11.55 7.00 6.19
C LEU A 120 -10.85 8.26 6.72
N LEU A 121 -11.61 9.32 7.05
CA LEU A 121 -11.05 10.61 7.45
C LEU A 121 -10.09 10.50 8.62
N SER A 122 -10.48 9.79 9.69
CA SER A 122 -9.64 9.61 10.87
C SER A 122 -8.36 8.85 10.53
N SER A 123 -8.47 7.78 9.73
CA SER A 123 -7.31 6.99 9.32
C SER A 123 -6.35 7.76 8.40
N LEU A 124 -6.87 8.60 7.49
CA LEU A 124 -6.04 9.46 6.65
C LEU A 124 -5.35 10.56 7.48
N GLN A 125 -6.07 11.18 8.40
CA GLN A 125 -5.49 12.20 9.28
C GLN A 125 -4.37 11.62 10.14
N GLU A 126 -4.60 10.43 10.69
CA GLU A 126 -3.59 9.69 11.46
C GLU A 126 -2.40 9.33 10.57
N LEU A 127 -2.64 8.82 9.36
CA LEU A 127 -1.59 8.51 8.39
C LEU A 127 -0.69 9.72 8.11
N ILE A 128 -1.28 10.88 7.84
CA ILE A 128 -0.55 12.13 7.56
C ILE A 128 0.27 12.55 8.79
N SER A 129 -0.31 12.44 9.98
CA SER A 129 0.31 12.88 11.23
C SER A 129 1.55 12.07 11.60
N VAL A 130 1.56 10.76 11.31
CA VAL A 130 2.68 9.86 11.64
C VAL A 130 3.84 9.90 10.64
N GLN A 131 3.69 10.59 9.49
CA GLN A 131 4.79 10.70 8.53
C GLN A 131 5.87 11.68 9.03
N THR A 132 7.11 11.21 8.94
CA THR A 132 8.31 11.96 9.34
C THR A 132 8.85 12.86 8.21
N CYS A 133 8.40 12.64 6.98
CA CYS A 133 8.80 13.41 5.80
C CYS A 133 7.57 13.99 5.08
N PRO A 134 7.74 15.08 4.30
CA PRO A 134 6.66 15.62 3.49
C PRO A 134 6.15 14.59 2.48
N LEU A 135 4.82 14.40 2.44
CA LEU A 135 4.16 13.39 1.63
C LEU A 135 3.75 13.97 0.26
N SER A 136 4.06 13.25 -0.82
CA SER A 136 3.37 13.41 -2.10
C SER A 136 2.15 12.50 -2.09
N LEU A 137 0.97 13.10 -1.87
CA LEU A 137 -0.29 12.37 -1.72
C LEU A 137 -1.16 12.57 -2.96
N ARG A 138 -1.55 11.47 -3.58
CA ARG A 138 -2.58 11.43 -4.62
C ARG A 138 -3.72 10.54 -4.17
N LEU A 139 -4.92 11.10 -4.09
CA LEU A 139 -6.14 10.37 -3.75
C LEU A 139 -7.11 10.43 -4.92
N MET A 140 -7.46 9.28 -5.49
CA MET A 140 -8.53 9.19 -6.48
C MET A 140 -9.82 8.72 -5.82
N PHE A 141 -10.96 9.33 -6.15
CA PHE A 141 -12.24 9.01 -5.54
C PHE A 141 -13.29 8.64 -6.60
N ALA A 142 -14.12 7.63 -6.32
CA ALA A 142 -15.28 7.32 -7.17
C ALA A 142 -16.34 8.45 -7.19
N LYS A 143 -16.40 9.26 -6.14
CA LYS A 143 -17.28 10.45 -6.00
C LYS A 143 -16.46 11.65 -5.58
N ARG A 144 -16.95 12.88 -5.73
CA ARG A 144 -16.20 14.09 -5.32
C ARG A 144 -15.74 14.00 -3.85
N PRO A 145 -14.53 14.46 -3.51
CA PRO A 145 -14.08 14.51 -2.13
C PRO A 145 -15.02 15.42 -1.32
N GLY A 146 -15.49 14.94 -0.16
CA GLY A 146 -16.36 15.72 0.71
C GLY A 146 -15.64 16.94 1.28
N LYS A 147 -16.38 18.02 1.55
CA LYS A 147 -15.84 19.30 2.08
C LYS A 147 -14.93 19.12 3.30
N ARG A 148 -15.33 18.25 4.22
CA ARG A 148 -14.58 17.93 5.46
C ARG A 148 -13.21 17.34 5.19
N LEU A 149 -13.06 16.49 4.16
CA LEU A 149 -11.75 15.96 3.78
C LEU A 149 -10.83 17.08 3.30
N VAL A 150 -11.36 17.97 2.46
CA VAL A 150 -10.61 19.10 1.91
C VAL A 150 -10.14 20.03 3.03
N GLU A 151 -10.96 20.26 4.06
CA GLU A 151 -10.59 21.05 5.24
C GLU A 151 -9.46 20.39 6.03
N ILE A 152 -9.52 19.08 6.28
CA ILE A 152 -8.45 18.33 6.98
C ILE A 152 -7.14 18.39 6.19
N LEU A 153 -7.18 18.20 4.88
CA LEU A 153 -5.98 18.25 4.05
C LEU A 153 -5.39 19.67 4.00
N ARG A 154 -6.24 20.71 3.97
CA ARG A 154 -5.79 22.10 4.07
C ARG A 154 -5.15 22.42 5.42
N SER A 155 -5.65 21.86 6.51
CA SER A 155 -5.10 22.11 7.85
C SER A 155 -3.74 21.47 8.09
N HIS A 156 -3.29 20.56 7.21
CA HIS A 156 -1.98 19.89 7.28
C HIS A 156 -1.14 20.20 6.02
N ARG A 157 -1.34 21.37 5.39
CA ARG A 157 -0.72 21.72 4.11
C ARG A 157 0.81 21.59 4.13
N GLU A 158 1.42 21.92 5.26
CA GLU A 158 2.86 21.85 5.51
C GLU A 158 3.42 20.41 5.49
N ARG A 159 2.55 19.40 5.66
CA ARG A 159 2.91 17.99 5.57
C ARG A 159 3.01 17.48 4.14
N PHE A 160 2.64 18.28 3.14
CA PHE A 160 2.60 17.84 1.75
C PHE A 160 3.69 18.49 0.91
N LYS A 161 4.44 17.66 0.17
CA LYS A 161 5.25 18.11 -0.97
C LYS A 161 4.37 18.33 -2.20
N HIS A 162 3.38 17.47 -2.38
CA HIS A 162 2.41 17.53 -3.46
C HIS A 162 1.09 16.92 -2.97
N LEU A 163 -0.04 17.53 -3.31
CA LEU A 163 -1.37 17.03 -2.98
C LEU A 163 -2.25 17.09 -4.21
N GLU A 164 -2.75 15.93 -4.65
CA GLU A 164 -3.64 15.78 -5.79
C GLU A 164 -4.91 15.03 -5.37
N LEU A 165 -6.08 15.62 -5.65
CA LEU A 165 -7.38 14.99 -5.42
C LEU A 165 -8.06 14.80 -6.77
N VAL A 166 -8.21 13.55 -7.18
CA VAL A 166 -8.70 13.18 -8.51
C VAL A 166 -10.10 12.58 -8.39
N LYS A 167 -11.03 13.03 -9.24
CA LYS A 167 -12.31 12.35 -9.40
C LYS A 167 -12.14 11.25 -10.45
N TRP A 168 -12.58 10.04 -10.13
CA TRP A 168 -12.70 8.96 -11.10
C TRP A 168 -13.91 9.25 -11.98
N ASP A 169 -13.69 9.60 -13.24
CA ASP A 169 -14.74 9.73 -14.23
C ASP A 169 -14.79 8.44 -15.06
N PHE A 170 -15.82 7.62 -14.85
CA PHE A 170 -16.21 6.59 -15.82
C PHE A 170 -17.08 7.29 -16.87
N ASN A 171 -16.45 7.91 -17.86
CA ASN A 171 -17.09 8.12 -19.15
C ASN A 171 -16.64 7.00 -20.09
#